data_AF-A0A7G6SH16-F1
#
_entry.id   AF-A0A7G6SH16-F1
#
_cell.length_a   1.000
_cell.length_b   1.000
_cell.length_c   1.000
_cell.angle_alpha   90.00
_cell.angle_beta   90.00
_cell.angle_gamma   90.00
#
_symmetry.space_group_name_H-M   'P 1'
#
loop_
_entity.id
_entity.type
_entity.pdbx_description
1 polymer ?
#
loop_
_entity_poly.entity_id
_entity_poly.type
_entity_poly.pdbx_seq_one_letter_code
_entity_poly.pdbx_strand_id
1 'polypeptide(L)'
;MTDKKTEFGEGILQGLEEALAWKRGEIALETVNIDPMPPERIKEIRKRYSKSTKDFERRFGIPAATMNNWEQGRRKPDPAGRLLLKVIEESPAAVEKALHAA
;
A
#
# COMPACT_ATOMS: atom_id res chain seq x y z
N MET A 1 -36.13 -15.61 -16.11
CA MET A 1 -34.78 -15.38 -15.55
C MET A 1 -33.82 -16.25 -16.34
N THR A 2 -32.82 -15.66 -16.99
CA THR A 2 -31.97 -16.38 -17.94
C THR A 2 -30.96 -17.24 -17.17
N ASP A 3 -31.30 -18.51 -17.01
CA ASP A 3 -30.50 -19.55 -16.37
C ASP A 3 -29.40 -20.04 -17.32
N LYS A 4 -28.55 -19.12 -17.79
CA LYS A 4 -27.41 -19.46 -18.66
C LYS A 4 -26.13 -19.34 -17.87
N LYS A 5 -25.71 -20.45 -17.27
CA LYS A 5 -24.29 -20.66 -16.96
C LYS A 5 -23.53 -20.60 -18.28
N THR A 6 -22.69 -19.58 -18.43
CA THR A 6 -21.77 -19.47 -19.56
C THR A 6 -20.48 -20.15 -19.16
N GLU A 7 -19.79 -20.76 -20.11
CA GLU A 7 -18.44 -21.32 -19.92
C GLU A 7 -17.50 -20.30 -19.26
N PHE A 8 -17.62 -19.03 -19.67
CA PHE A 8 -16.90 -17.91 -19.05
C PHE A 8 -17.24 -17.71 -17.56
N GLY A 9 -18.53 -17.74 -17.20
CA GLY A 9 -18.98 -17.57 -15.82
C GLY A 9 -18.56 -18.74 -14.93
N GLU A 10 -18.59 -19.96 -15.47
CA GLU A 10 -18.07 -21.15 -14.79
C GLU A 10 -16.56 -21.05 -14.56
N GLY A 11 -15.79 -20.56 -15.54
CA GLY A 11 -14.36 -20.31 -15.39
C GLY A 11 -14.02 -19.29 -14.30
N ILE A 12 -14.81 -18.21 -14.17
CA ILE A 12 -14.64 -17.23 -13.08
C ILE A 12 -14.93 -17.86 -11.72
N LEU A 13 -16.01 -18.64 -11.60
CA LEU A 13 -16.38 -19.31 -10.36
C LEU A 13 -15.27 -20.28 -9.93
N GLN A 14 -14.77 -21.10 -10.85
CA GLN A 14 -13.67 -22.02 -10.59
C GLN A 14 -12.42 -21.27 -10.09
N GLY A 15 -12.02 -20.17 -10.76
CA GLY A 15 -10.86 -19.38 -10.32
C GLY A 15 -11.02 -18.79 -8.91
N LEU A 16 -12.24 -18.40 -8.51
CA LEU A 16 -12.51 -17.90 -7.16
C LEU A 16 -12.46 -19.02 -6.11
N GLU A 17 -12.95 -20.22 -6.44
CA GLU A 17 -12.84 -21.40 -5.57
C GLU A 17 -11.38 -21.80 -5.34
N GLU A 18 -10.56 -21.79 -6.41
CA GLU A 18 -9.11 -22.02 -6.34
C GLU A 18 -8.43 -20.98 -5.43
N ALA A 19 -8.75 -19.68 -5.59
CA ALA A 19 -8.21 -18.63 -4.74
C ALA A 19 -8.57 -18.82 -3.26
N LEU A 20 -9.78 -19.27 -2.96
CA LEU A 20 -10.22 -19.59 -1.59
C LEU A 20 -9.48 -20.80 -1.01
N ALA A 21 -9.33 -21.88 -1.79
CA ALA A 21 -8.58 -23.07 -1.37
C ALA A 21 -7.11 -22.74 -1.09
N TRP A 22 -6.49 -21.92 -1.93
CA TRP A 22 -5.13 -21.41 -1.70
C TRP A 22 -5.03 -20.61 -0.41
N LYS A 23 -5.97 -19.69 -0.16
CA LYS A 23 -6.00 -18.89 1.07
C LYS A 23 -6.17 -19.75 2.34
N ARG A 24 -6.82 -20.92 2.24
CA ARG A 24 -6.94 -21.91 3.32
C ARG A 24 -5.72 -22.84 3.44
N GLY A 25 -4.76 -22.77 2.52
CA GLY A 25 -3.58 -23.65 2.48
C GLY A 25 -3.86 -25.05 1.94
N GLU A 26 -4.99 -25.25 1.24
CA GLU A 26 -5.40 -26.54 0.68
C GLU A 26 -4.71 -26.83 -0.65
N ILE A 27 -4.40 -25.79 -1.42
CA ILE A 27 -3.70 -25.90 -2.71
C ILE A 27 -2.53 -24.90 -2.79
N ALA A 28 -1.54 -25.23 -3.61
CA ALA A 28 -0.50 -24.30 -4.01
C ALA A 28 -0.89 -23.62 -5.33
N LEU A 29 -0.81 -22.29 -5.39
CA LEU A 29 -0.96 -21.50 -6.61
C LEU A 29 0.32 -20.71 -6.86
N GLU A 30 0.61 -20.40 -8.12
CA GLU A 30 1.60 -19.40 -8.45
C GLU A 30 1.08 -18.03 -7.98
N THR A 31 1.81 -17.40 -7.07
CA THR A 31 1.40 -16.14 -6.46
C THR A 31 2.43 -15.06 -6.69
N VAL A 32 1.96 -13.88 -7.07
CA VAL A 32 2.79 -12.66 -7.09
C VAL A 32 2.44 -11.83 -5.86
N ASN A 33 3.41 -11.62 -4.97
CA ASN A 33 3.26 -10.67 -3.88
C ASN A 33 3.36 -9.25 -4.43
N ILE A 34 2.22 -8.58 -4.57
CA ILE A 34 2.18 -7.16 -4.89
C ILE A 34 2.57 -6.41 -3.61
N ASP A 35 3.70 -5.70 -3.66
CA ASP A 35 4.09 -4.82 -2.56
C ASP A 35 2.98 -3.77 -2.36
N PRO A 36 2.37 -3.68 -1.17
CA PRO A 36 1.31 -2.68 -0.94
C PRO A 36 1.84 -1.24 -1.00
N MET A 37 3.15 -1.04 -0.95
CA MET A 37 3.76 0.29 -0.95
C MET A 37 5.11 0.29 -1.71
N PRO A 38 5.10 0.18 -3.06
CA PRO A 38 6.33 0.20 -3.85
C PRO A 38 7.03 1.58 -3.77
N PRO A 39 8.36 1.66 -4.01
CA PRO A 39 9.13 2.90 -3.90
C PRO A 39 8.56 4.09 -4.68
N GLU A 40 8.02 3.82 -5.87
CA GLU A 40 7.36 4.81 -6.74
C GLU A 40 6.16 5.44 -6.04
N ARG A 41 5.33 4.60 -5.38
CA ARG A 41 4.15 5.04 -4.65
C ARG A 41 4.51 5.90 -3.45
N ILE A 42 5.56 5.55 -2.72
CA ILE A 42 6.05 6.33 -1.58
C ILE A 42 6.50 7.72 -2.05
N LYS A 43 7.21 7.78 -3.19
CA LYS A 43 7.65 9.03 -3.81
C LYS A 43 6.48 9.89 -4.28
N GLU A 44 5.43 9.29 -4.81
CA GLU A 44 4.19 9.99 -5.19
C GLU A 44 3.50 10.63 -3.97
N ILE A 45 3.34 9.87 -2.88
CA ILE A 45 2.75 10.38 -1.62
C ILE A 45 3.57 11.58 -1.14
N ARG A 46 4.90 11.46 -1.07
CA ARG A 46 5.75 12.60 -0.67
C ARG A 46 5.54 13.81 -1.58
N LYS A 47 5.62 13.62 -2.90
CA LYS A 47 5.51 14.71 -3.88
C LYS A 47 4.19 15.46 -3.79
N ARG A 48 3.10 14.78 -3.41
CA ARG A 48 1.78 15.41 -3.22
C ARG A 48 1.79 16.47 -2.11
N TYR A 49 2.57 16.26 -1.05
CA TYR A 49 2.56 17.14 0.12
C TYR A 49 3.86 17.92 0.36
N SER A 50 4.95 17.62 -0.34
CA SER A 50 6.26 18.21 -0.10
C SER A 50 7.21 18.11 -1.30
N LYS A 51 7.96 19.19 -1.58
CA LYS A 51 8.89 19.24 -2.73
C LYS A 51 10.14 18.39 -2.49
N SER A 52 10.64 18.34 -1.25
CA SER A 52 11.79 17.53 -0.85
C SER A 52 11.47 16.56 0.31
N THR A 53 12.33 15.55 0.54
CA THR A 53 12.22 14.66 1.71
C THR A 53 12.47 15.40 3.02
N LYS A 54 13.32 16.44 3.02
CA LYS A 54 13.51 17.32 4.18
C LYS A 54 12.26 18.13 4.51
N ASP A 55 11.51 18.58 3.50
CA ASP A 55 10.25 19.30 3.74
C ASP A 55 9.20 18.35 4.31
N PHE A 56 9.16 17.13 3.78
CA PHE A 56 8.27 16.07 4.25
C PHE A 56 8.55 15.68 5.69
N GLU A 57 9.83 15.59 6.06
CA GLU A 57 10.27 15.39 7.44
C GLU A 57 9.79 16.50 8.37
N ARG A 58 9.97 17.77 7.99
CA ARG A 58 9.50 18.89 8.82
C ARG A 58 7.99 18.89 8.99
N ARG A 59 7.25 18.43 7.99
CA ARG A 59 5.78 18.44 7.97
C ARG A 59 5.15 17.26 8.71
N PHE A 60 5.74 16.07 8.61
CA PHE A 60 5.14 14.82 9.11
C PHE A 60 6.02 14.01 10.05
N GLY A 61 7.24 14.48 10.35
CA GLY A 61 8.14 13.85 11.32
C GLY A 61 8.85 12.58 10.84
N ILE A 62 8.64 12.13 9.60
CA ILE A 62 9.37 10.98 9.05
C ILE A 62 10.75 11.45 8.58
N PRO A 63 11.87 10.93 9.12
CA PRO A 63 13.21 11.38 8.78
C PRO A 63 13.49 11.31 7.27
N ALA A 64 14.13 12.33 6.69
CA ALA A 64 14.42 12.38 5.26
C ALA A 64 15.28 11.20 4.81
N ALA A 65 16.19 10.71 5.67
CA ALA A 65 16.98 9.52 5.40
C ALA A 65 16.11 8.25 5.27
N THR A 66 15.10 8.11 6.13
CA THR A 66 14.12 7.02 6.07
C THR A 66 13.31 7.09 4.79
N MET A 67 12.77 8.28 4.44
CA MET A 67 12.05 8.48 3.18
C MET A 67 12.93 8.19 1.96
N ASN A 68 14.19 8.63 1.94
CA ASN A 68 15.11 8.34 0.85
C ASN A 68 15.37 6.83 0.69
N ASN A 69 15.56 6.11 1.81
CA ASN A 69 15.76 4.66 1.76
C ASN A 69 14.53 3.92 1.21
N TRP A 70 13.33 4.39 1.54
CA TRP A 70 12.08 3.86 1.03
C TRP A 70 11.84 4.19 -0.45
N GLU A 71 12.04 5.46 -0.86
CA GLU A 71 11.89 5.90 -2.26
C GLU A 71 12.92 5.27 -3.21
N GLN A 72 14.06 4.82 -2.68
CA GLN A 72 15.09 4.11 -3.46
C GLN A 72 14.96 2.59 -3.37
N GLY A 73 13.97 2.06 -2.62
CA GLY A 73 13.76 0.63 -2.44
C GLY A 73 14.86 -0.09 -1.63
N ARG A 74 15.80 0.65 -1.01
CA ARG A 74 16.87 0.07 -0.16
C ARG A 74 16.31 -0.56 1.11
N ARG A 75 15.19 -0.03 1.60
CA ARG A 75 14.41 -0.55 2.73
C ARG A 75 12.94 -0.43 2.36
N LYS A 76 12.10 -1.30 2.92
CA LYS A 76 10.64 -1.18 2.82
C LYS A 76 10.10 -0.55 4.10
N PRO A 77 9.03 0.26 4.04
CA PRO A 77 8.31 0.67 5.24
C PRO A 77 7.74 -0.57 5.93
N ASP A 78 7.88 -0.62 7.25
CA ASP A 78 7.24 -1.62 8.08
C ASP A 78 5.71 -1.39 8.12
N PRO A 79 4.92 -2.25 8.79
CA PRO A 79 3.46 -2.07 8.83
C PRO A 79 3.02 -0.72 9.38
N ALA A 80 3.70 -0.20 10.42
CA ALA A 80 3.40 1.11 11.01
C ALA A 80 3.72 2.26 10.04
N GLY A 81 4.87 2.21 9.37
CA GLY A 81 5.26 3.19 8.36
C GLY A 81 4.30 3.23 7.17
N ARG A 82 3.83 2.07 6.71
CA ARG A 82 2.79 1.98 5.67
C ARG A 82 1.47 2.60 6.10
N LEU A 83 1.04 2.30 7.34
CA LEU A 83 -0.17 2.89 7.91
C LEU A 83 -0.04 4.41 7.99
N LEU A 84 1.08 4.93 8.51
CA LEU A 84 1.32 6.36 8.62
C LEU A 84 1.32 7.05 7.25
N LEU A 85 1.98 6.49 6.24
CA LEU A 85 1.95 7.02 4.88
C LEU A 85 0.53 7.07 4.30
N LYS A 86 -0.30 6.06 4.59
CA LYS A 86 -1.71 6.05 4.20
C LYS A 86 -2.53 7.11 4.93
N VAL A 87 -2.33 7.28 6.24
CA VAL A 87 -3.01 8.34 7.01
C VAL A 87 -2.59 9.73 6.52
N ILE A 88 -1.31 9.94 6.20
CA ILE A 88 -0.82 11.19 5.59
C ILE A 88 -1.52 11.46 4.25
N GLU A 89 -1.71 10.43 3.44
CA GLU A 89 -2.41 10.58 2.17
C GLU A 89 -3.88 10.98 2.34
N GLU A 90 -4.60 10.27 3.20
CA GLU A 90 -6.05 10.50 3.41
C GLU A 90 -6.33 11.74 4.27
N SER A 91 -5.46 12.07 5.22
CA SER A 91 -5.73 13.07 6.27
C SER A 91 -4.45 13.76 6.75
N PRO A 92 -3.73 14.50 5.87
CA PRO A 92 -2.45 15.13 6.20
C PRO A 92 -2.56 16.13 7.36
N ALA A 93 -3.65 16.90 7.41
CA ALA A 93 -3.87 17.90 8.45
C ALA A 93 -4.01 17.28 9.85
N ALA A 94 -4.54 16.05 9.96
CA ALA A 94 -4.63 15.35 11.24
C ALA A 94 -3.24 14.95 11.77
N VAL A 95 -2.34 14.52 10.86
CA VAL A 95 -0.96 14.17 11.21
C VAL A 95 -0.17 15.42 11.61
N GLU A 96 -0.29 16.51 10.84
CA GLU A 96 0.33 17.80 11.19
C GLU A 96 -0.15 18.30 12.55
N LYS A 97 -1.47 18.26 12.80
CA LYS A 97 -2.04 18.65 14.09
C LYS A 97 -1.47 17.78 15.22
N ALA A 98 -1.41 16.47 15.04
CA ALA A 98 -0.87 15.57 16.06
C ALA A 98 0.61 15.83 16.36
N LEU A 99 1.40 16.17 15.33
CA LEU A 99 2.82 16.49 15.47
C LEU A 99 3.07 17.82 16.21
N HIS A 100 2.19 18.81 16.02
CA HIS A 100 2.32 20.15 16.61
C HIS A 100 1.50 20.36 17.90
N ALA A 101 0.74 19.37 18.37
CA ALA A 101 -0.11 19.48 19.55
C ALA A 101 0.67 19.40 20.89
N ALA A 102 2.00 19.38 20.86
CA ALA A 102 2.90 19.26 22.01
C ALA A 102 3.67 20.56 22.27
#